data_AF-A0A9N9B642-F1
#
_entry.id   AF-A0A9N9B642-F1
#
_cell.length_a   1.000
_cell.length_b   1.000
_cell.length_c   1.000
_cell.angle_alpha   90.00
_cell.angle_beta   90.00
_cell.angle_gamma   90.00
#
_symmetry.space_group_name_H-M   'P 1'
#
loop_
_entity.id
_entity.type
_entity.pdbx_description
1 polymer ?
#
loop_
_entity_poly.entity_id
_entity_poly.type
_entity_poly.pdbx_seq_one_letter_code
_entity_poly.pdbx_strand_id
1 'polypeptide(L)'
;MSSRLNRYFSDSDDSLSDSSESNNSFDKAFSYFTSIPSAYAIRTLHEMGDQYYQDRKTAYAELQIEGLYDSNGTGTLQSFYIHREYLVSQSEYFNKIFNDVGSENSLIKISIPSPDTFEPLLEYLYTGNGDKWYDSLSIDNYTGAYENIVFFGLGKDVMNIWMDFYNTTVDSVNSNV
;
A
#
# COMPACT_ATOMS: atom_id res chain seq x y z
N MET A 1 65.12 -34.89 -12.52
CA MET A 1 65.82 -33.72 -11.95
C MET A 1 64.94 -32.51 -12.26
N SER A 2 64.35 -31.80 -11.28
CA SER A 2 64.96 -30.67 -10.53
C SER A 2 65.60 -29.66 -11.50
N SER A 3 65.35 -28.35 -11.56
CA SER A 3 64.72 -27.32 -10.70
C SER A 3 64.51 -26.04 -11.56
N ARG A 4 63.80 -24.95 -11.22
CA ARG A 4 62.99 -24.50 -10.06
C ARG A 4 62.10 -23.29 -10.47
N LEU A 5 61.09 -22.97 -9.65
CA LEU A 5 60.53 -21.63 -9.31
C LEU A 5 60.47 -20.48 -10.36
N ASN A 6 59.26 -19.95 -10.57
CA ASN A 6 58.91 -18.63 -10.02
C ASN A 6 57.40 -18.54 -9.68
N ARG A 7 57.07 -17.78 -8.62
CA ARG A 7 55.71 -17.47 -8.12
C ARG A 7 55.70 -16.01 -7.65
N TYR A 8 54.53 -15.39 -7.55
CA TYR A 8 54.25 -13.99 -7.11
C TYR A 8 54.70 -12.91 -8.12
N PHE A 9 54.03 -11.76 -8.32
CA PHE A 9 52.73 -11.18 -7.90
C PHE A 9 51.98 -10.76 -9.21
N SER A 10 50.68 -10.45 -9.29
CA SER A 10 49.87 -9.56 -8.45
C SER A 10 48.39 -9.92 -8.56
N ASP A 11 47.67 -9.74 -7.46
CA ASP A 11 46.21 -9.66 -7.47
C ASP A 11 45.78 -8.36 -8.15
N SER A 12 44.68 -8.43 -8.91
CA SER A 12 43.84 -7.30 -9.26
C SER A 12 42.41 -7.84 -9.33
N ASP A 13 41.83 -7.90 -8.14
CA ASP A 13 40.40 -8.15 -7.90
C ASP A 13 39.61 -7.02 -8.57
N ASP A 14 38.85 -7.36 -9.62
CA ASP A 14 37.93 -6.44 -10.30
C ASP A 14 36.51 -7.04 -10.20
N SER A 15 36.14 -7.39 -8.97
CA SER A 15 34.77 -7.71 -8.59
C SER A 15 33.93 -6.42 -8.65
N LEU A 16 33.31 -6.20 -9.82
CA LEU A 16 32.32 -5.13 -10.05
C LEU A 16 31.16 -5.24 -9.04
N SER A 17 31.31 -4.53 -7.93
CA SER A 17 30.24 -4.25 -6.98
C SER A 17 29.39 -3.11 -7.53
N ASP A 18 28.51 -3.44 -8.48
CA ASP A 18 27.38 -2.58 -8.81
C ASP A 18 26.31 -2.72 -7.72
N SER A 19 26.67 -2.30 -6.50
CA SER A 19 25.71 -2.10 -5.42
C SER A 19 24.95 -0.82 -5.74
N SER A 20 23.74 -0.98 -6.27
CA SER A 20 22.77 0.10 -6.38
C SER A 20 22.54 0.72 -5.00
N GLU A 21 23.17 1.87 -4.74
CA GLU A 21 22.89 2.73 -3.58
C GLU A 21 21.50 3.36 -3.73
N SER A 22 20.44 2.57 -3.56
CA SER A 22 19.07 3.07 -3.51
C SER A 22 18.85 3.83 -2.20
N ASN A 23 18.77 5.16 -2.30
CA ASN A 23 17.99 6.07 -1.43
C ASN A 23 17.96 5.78 0.09
N ASN A 24 19.15 5.64 0.70
CA ASN A 24 19.41 5.36 2.12
C ASN A 24 18.77 6.28 3.20
N SER A 25 17.88 7.21 2.86
CA SER A 25 17.17 8.07 3.82
C SER A 25 15.81 7.51 4.25
N PHE A 26 14.96 7.12 3.28
CA PHE A 26 13.63 6.56 3.61
C PHE A 26 13.77 5.19 4.26
N ASP A 27 14.53 4.26 3.69
CA ASP A 27 14.67 2.91 4.25
C ASP A 27 15.23 2.92 5.67
N LYS A 28 16.10 3.88 5.97
CA LYS A 28 16.61 4.12 7.33
C LYS A 28 15.50 4.63 8.26
N ALA A 29 14.73 5.64 7.85
CA ALA A 29 13.60 6.14 8.63
C ALA A 29 12.52 5.06 8.84
N PHE A 30 12.24 4.26 7.80
CA PHE A 30 11.31 3.13 7.82
C PHE A 30 11.83 1.99 8.71
N SER A 31 13.13 1.74 8.78
CA SER A 31 13.74 0.79 9.73
C SER A 31 13.52 1.20 11.20
N TYR A 32 13.52 2.51 11.50
CA TYR A 32 13.12 3.02 12.82
C TYR A 32 11.60 2.93 13.03
N PHE A 33 10.79 3.25 12.01
CA PHE A 33 9.32 3.14 12.05
C PHE A 33 8.84 1.70 12.26
N THR A 34 9.57 0.70 11.76
CA THR A 34 9.30 -0.73 11.97
C THR A 34 9.89 -1.29 13.28
N SER A 35 10.74 -0.52 13.98
CA SER A 35 11.29 -0.90 15.29
C SER A 35 10.36 -0.59 16.46
N ILE A 36 9.33 0.23 16.24
CA ILE A 36 8.26 0.53 17.21
C ILE A 36 7.04 -0.37 16.96
N PRO A 37 6.17 -0.60 17.96
CA PRO A 37 4.97 -1.42 17.78
C PRO A 37 4.08 -0.88 16.66
N SER A 38 3.72 -1.74 15.70
CA SER A 38 2.97 -1.35 14.48
C SER A 38 1.70 -0.56 14.77
N ALA A 39 0.94 -0.92 15.80
CA ALA A 39 -0.27 -0.21 16.21
C ALA A 39 -0.02 1.25 16.62
N TYR A 40 1.13 1.57 17.24
CA TYR A 40 1.49 2.96 17.54
C TYR A 40 1.87 3.71 16.25
N ALA A 41 2.62 3.04 15.37
CA ALA A 41 3.09 3.58 14.12
C ALA A 41 1.91 3.95 13.19
N ILE A 42 0.97 3.03 13.02
CA ILE A 42 -0.28 3.21 12.26
C ILE A 42 -1.13 4.34 12.87
N ARG A 43 -1.34 4.36 14.19
CA ARG A 43 -2.11 5.44 14.84
C ARG A 43 -1.47 6.82 14.59
N THR A 44 -0.15 6.92 14.65
CA THR A 44 0.57 8.17 14.39
C THR A 44 0.39 8.63 12.94
N LEU A 45 0.33 7.69 11.97
CA LEU A 45 -0.03 8.01 10.59
C LEU A 45 -1.48 8.50 10.49
N HIS A 46 -2.43 7.78 11.11
CA HIS A 46 -3.86 8.17 11.12
C HIS A 46 -4.08 9.58 11.71
N GLU A 47 -3.37 9.94 12.79
CA GLU A 47 -3.38 11.28 13.39
C GLU A 47 -2.94 12.41 12.41
N MET A 48 -2.19 12.08 11.36
CA MET A 48 -1.75 13.00 10.30
C MET A 48 -2.49 12.80 8.97
N GLY A 49 -3.36 11.79 8.85
CA GLY A 49 -3.91 11.29 7.60
C GLY A 49 -4.57 12.34 6.71
N ASP A 50 -5.39 13.21 7.30
CA ASP A 50 -6.09 14.29 6.60
C ASP A 50 -5.14 15.30 5.90
N GLN A 51 -3.88 15.39 6.33
CA GLN A 51 -2.88 16.29 5.74
C GLN A 51 -2.21 15.69 4.50
N TYR A 52 -2.16 14.35 4.42
CA TYR A 52 -1.43 13.60 3.39
C TYR A 52 -2.35 12.88 2.40
N TYR A 53 -3.62 12.65 2.75
CA TYR A 53 -4.59 12.05 1.85
C TYR A 53 -4.72 12.89 0.58
N GLN A 54 -4.38 12.29 -0.56
CA GLN A 54 -4.35 12.93 -1.88
C GLN A 54 -3.37 14.13 -2.01
N ASP A 55 -2.43 14.37 -1.08
CA ASP A 55 -1.41 15.42 -1.29
C ASP A 55 -0.36 14.99 -2.33
N ARG A 56 -0.59 15.46 -3.56
CA ARG A 56 0.33 15.31 -4.69
C ARG A 56 1.75 15.81 -4.42
N LYS A 57 1.97 16.77 -3.51
CA LYS A 57 3.30 17.38 -3.31
C LYS A 57 4.28 16.47 -2.58
N THR A 58 3.79 15.60 -1.72
CA THR A 58 4.59 14.69 -0.88
C THR A 58 4.43 13.22 -1.28
N ALA A 59 3.51 12.92 -2.20
CA ALA A 59 3.23 11.57 -2.64
C ALA A 59 4.46 10.84 -3.19
N TYR A 60 4.59 9.57 -2.82
CA TYR A 60 5.62 8.65 -3.30
C TYR A 60 5.36 8.23 -4.76
N ALA A 61 4.09 8.04 -5.13
CA ALA A 61 3.69 7.58 -6.45
C ALA A 61 2.29 8.08 -6.82
N GLU A 62 1.97 8.00 -8.12
CA GLU A 62 0.60 8.12 -8.64
C GLU A 62 0.06 6.70 -8.87
N LEU A 63 -1.10 6.38 -8.31
CA LEU A 63 -1.77 5.09 -8.45
C LEU A 63 -3.03 5.24 -9.30
N GLN A 64 -3.22 4.37 -10.28
CA GLN A 64 -4.46 4.25 -11.06
C GLN A 64 -5.03 2.84 -10.93
N ILE A 65 -6.34 2.75 -10.72
CA ILE A 65 -7.07 1.49 -10.67
C ILE A 65 -7.73 1.23 -12.03
N GLU A 66 -7.51 0.06 -12.60
CA GLU A 66 -8.20 -0.34 -13.84
C GLU A 66 -9.72 -0.41 -13.62
N GLY A 67 -10.49 0.17 -14.55
CA GLY A 67 -11.95 0.24 -14.45
C GLY A 67 -12.50 1.39 -13.60
N LEU A 68 -11.65 2.13 -12.85
CA LEU A 68 -12.07 3.32 -12.12
C LEU A 68 -11.74 4.60 -12.91
N TYR A 69 -12.77 5.32 -13.33
CA TYR A 69 -12.66 6.49 -14.19
C TYR A 69 -12.96 7.79 -13.45
N ASP A 70 -12.32 8.87 -13.87
CA ASP A 70 -12.57 10.20 -13.33
C ASP A 70 -14.02 10.65 -13.58
N SER A 71 -14.68 11.06 -12.50
CA SER A 71 -15.97 11.75 -12.44
C SER A 71 -16.16 12.89 -13.46
N ASN A 72 -15.07 13.52 -13.92
CA ASN A 72 -15.09 14.60 -14.91
C ASN A 72 -15.53 14.16 -16.32
N GLY A 73 -15.77 12.86 -16.56
CA GLY A 73 -16.32 12.36 -17.84
C GLY A 73 -15.33 12.40 -19.01
N THR A 74 -14.04 12.57 -18.71
CA THR A 74 -12.91 12.62 -19.65
C THR A 74 -12.57 11.26 -20.26
N GLY A 75 -13.06 10.16 -19.69
CA GLY A 75 -12.64 8.80 -20.03
C GLY A 75 -11.24 8.43 -19.55
N THR A 76 -10.60 9.26 -18.71
CA THR A 76 -9.32 8.94 -18.06
C THR A 76 -9.55 8.16 -16.78
N LEU A 77 -8.58 7.31 -16.39
CA LEU A 77 -8.60 6.66 -15.09
C LEU A 77 -8.47 7.69 -13.96
N GLN A 78 -9.06 7.41 -12.81
CA GLN A 78 -8.89 8.20 -11.60
C GLN A 78 -7.48 7.98 -11.03
N SER A 79 -6.78 9.08 -10.74
CA SER A 79 -5.43 9.05 -10.15
C SER A 79 -5.48 9.33 -8.65
N PHE A 80 -4.77 8.51 -7.88
CA PHE A 80 -4.62 8.62 -6.43
C PHE A 80 -3.17 8.97 -6.10
N TYR A 81 -2.97 9.99 -5.28
CA TYR A 81 -1.63 10.39 -4.83
C TYR A 81 -1.29 9.66 -3.54
N ILE A 82 -0.37 8.70 -3.63
CA ILE A 82 -0.15 7.69 -2.59
C ILE A 82 1.20 7.82 -1.89
N HIS A 83 1.20 7.57 -0.59
CA HIS A 83 2.36 7.61 0.31
C HIS A 83 2.70 6.19 0.77
N ARG A 84 3.99 5.83 0.71
CA ARG A 84 4.44 4.43 0.88
C ARG A 84 4.16 3.93 2.29
N GLU A 85 4.43 4.75 3.30
CA GLU A 85 4.30 4.44 4.72
C GLU A 85 2.87 4.10 5.16
N TYR A 86 1.85 4.80 4.64
CA TYR A 86 0.45 4.52 4.94
C TYR A 86 0.01 3.15 4.41
N LEU A 87 0.40 2.83 3.17
CA LEU A 87 -0.02 1.60 2.52
C LEU A 87 0.79 0.38 2.99
N VAL A 88 2.12 0.48 3.06
CA VAL A 88 3.00 -0.63 3.47
C VAL A 88 2.79 -1.04 4.93
N SER A 89 2.46 -0.10 5.82
CA SER A 89 2.20 -0.42 7.23
C SER A 89 0.90 -1.20 7.46
N GLN A 90 -0.01 -1.22 6.49
CA GLN A 90 -1.36 -1.78 6.63
C GLN A 90 -1.72 -2.84 5.56
N SER A 91 -0.89 -3.04 4.54
CA SER A 91 -1.14 -3.96 3.42
C SER A 91 0.10 -4.74 2.99
N GLU A 92 -0.01 -6.07 2.99
CA GLU A 92 1.01 -6.94 2.41
C GLU A 92 1.15 -6.78 0.90
N TYR A 93 0.06 -6.49 0.20
CA TYR A 93 0.05 -6.28 -1.25
C TYR A 93 0.90 -5.06 -1.62
N PHE A 94 0.64 -3.91 -0.99
CA PHE A 94 1.39 -2.69 -1.26
C PHE A 94 2.87 -2.79 -0.87
N ASN A 95 3.20 -3.53 0.20
CA ASN A 95 4.59 -3.86 0.53
C ASN A 95 5.29 -4.61 -0.61
N LYS A 96 4.62 -5.59 -1.24
CA LYS A 96 5.19 -6.34 -2.37
C LYS A 96 5.41 -5.42 -3.58
N ILE A 97 4.36 -4.72 -4.05
CA ILE A 97 4.47 -3.95 -5.31
C ILE A 97 5.49 -2.80 -5.22
N PHE A 98 5.64 -2.13 -4.06
CA PHE A 98 6.61 -1.04 -3.95
C PHE A 98 8.07 -1.50 -3.80
N ASN A 99 8.32 -2.80 -3.59
CA ASN A 99 9.67 -3.36 -3.69
C ASN A 99 10.03 -3.71 -5.15
N ASP A 100 9.02 -3.92 -6.01
CA ASP A 100 9.18 -4.15 -7.45
C ASP A 100 9.24 -2.84 -8.26
N VAL A 101 8.74 -1.71 -7.71
CA VAL A 101 8.77 -0.38 -8.34
C VAL A 101 10.12 0.31 -8.10
N GLY A 102 10.95 0.37 -9.15
CA GLY A 102 12.34 0.85 -9.07
C GLY A 102 12.59 2.36 -8.88
N SER A 103 11.54 3.21 -8.76
CA SER A 103 11.73 4.65 -8.52
C SER A 103 10.53 5.35 -7.87
N GLU A 104 10.82 6.38 -7.07
CA GLU A 104 9.87 7.40 -6.61
C GLU A 104 9.24 8.15 -7.80
N ASN A 105 8.05 8.74 -7.60
CA ASN A 105 7.24 9.43 -8.62
C ASN A 105 6.77 8.56 -9.80
N SER A 106 6.77 7.24 -9.63
CA SER A 106 6.27 6.31 -10.64
C SER A 106 4.74 6.37 -10.78
N LEU A 107 4.23 6.17 -12.01
CA LEU A 107 2.83 5.83 -12.25
C LEU A 107 2.65 4.31 -12.09
N ILE A 108 1.89 3.91 -11.09
CA ILE A 108 1.57 2.53 -10.76
C ILE A 108 0.13 2.25 -11.24
N LYS A 109 -0.06 1.13 -11.95
CA LYS A 109 -1.39 0.68 -12.39
C LYS A 109 -1.66 -0.70 -11.82
N ILE A 110 -2.83 -0.87 -11.20
CA ILE A 110 -3.26 -2.15 -10.64
C ILE A 110 -4.70 -2.47 -11.06
N SER A 111 -4.99 -3.77 -11.16
CA SER A 111 -6.33 -4.32 -11.32
C SER A 111 -6.74 -4.93 -9.98
N ILE A 112 -7.96 -4.65 -9.52
CA ILE A 112 -8.48 -5.10 -8.21
C ILE A 112 -9.91 -5.62 -8.37
N PRO A 113 -10.44 -6.44 -7.43
CA PRO A 113 -11.78 -7.02 -7.55
C PRO A 113 -12.92 -6.01 -7.72
N SER A 114 -12.95 -4.94 -6.92
CA SER A 114 -14.03 -3.94 -6.90
C SER A 114 -13.43 -2.52 -6.96
N PRO A 115 -13.22 -1.95 -8.16
CA PRO A 115 -12.63 -0.61 -8.28
C PRO A 115 -13.42 0.49 -7.57
N ASP A 116 -14.75 0.35 -7.54
CA ASP A 116 -15.71 1.28 -6.93
C ASP A 116 -15.62 1.42 -5.41
N THR A 117 -15.10 0.41 -4.70
CA THR A 117 -14.91 0.47 -3.24
C THR A 117 -13.50 0.91 -2.83
N PHE A 118 -12.63 1.24 -3.78
CA PHE A 118 -11.23 1.58 -3.49
C PHE A 118 -11.05 2.93 -2.78
N GLU A 119 -11.73 3.98 -3.23
CA GLU A 119 -11.50 5.34 -2.72
C GLU A 119 -11.83 5.50 -1.21
N PRO A 120 -12.98 5.01 -0.70
CA PRO A 120 -13.27 5.06 0.74
C PRO A 120 -12.32 4.17 1.56
N LEU A 121 -11.90 3.03 1.00
CA LEU A 121 -10.94 2.14 1.64
C LEU A 121 -9.55 2.79 1.74
N LEU A 122 -9.13 3.53 0.71
CA LEU A 122 -7.91 4.33 0.73
C LEU A 122 -7.99 5.45 1.76
N GLU A 123 -9.11 6.17 1.84
CA GLU A 123 -9.32 7.21 2.85
C GLU A 123 -9.22 6.65 4.27
N TYR A 124 -9.77 5.45 4.52
CA TYR A 124 -9.60 4.75 5.80
C TYR A 124 -8.12 4.44 6.09
N LEU A 125 -7.35 3.95 5.11
CA LEU A 125 -5.93 3.66 5.30
C LEU A 125 -5.12 4.92 5.66
N TYR A 126 -5.54 6.10 5.21
CA TYR A 126 -4.93 7.37 5.64
C TYR A 126 -5.40 7.83 7.01
N THR A 127 -6.71 7.85 7.26
CA THR A 127 -7.31 8.59 8.37
C THR A 127 -7.67 7.73 9.60
N GLY A 128 -7.71 6.41 9.44
CA GLY A 128 -8.24 5.49 10.46
C GLY A 128 -9.73 5.68 10.76
N ASN A 129 -10.46 6.45 9.94
CA ASN A 129 -11.83 6.84 10.22
C ASN A 129 -12.80 5.68 9.93
N GLY A 130 -13.01 4.84 10.95
CA GLY A 130 -13.89 3.68 10.86
C GLY A 130 -15.35 4.02 10.60
N ASP A 131 -15.84 5.17 11.08
CA ASP A 131 -17.22 5.62 10.85
C ASP A 131 -17.44 5.93 9.35
N LYS A 132 -16.54 6.69 8.72
CA LYS A 132 -16.56 6.93 7.26
C LYS A 132 -16.48 5.64 6.46
N TRP A 133 -15.63 4.69 6.88
CA TRP A 133 -15.52 3.40 6.21
C TRP A 133 -16.84 2.63 6.29
N TYR A 134 -17.44 2.54 7.48
CA TYR A 134 -18.74 1.91 7.71
C TYR A 134 -19.84 2.56 6.85
N ASP A 135 -19.93 3.90 6.86
CA ASP A 135 -20.93 4.67 6.11
C ASP A 135 -20.78 4.54 4.58
N SER A 136 -19.61 4.12 4.08
CA SER A 136 -19.38 3.85 2.66
C SER A 136 -19.89 2.47 2.20
N LEU A 137 -20.19 1.57 3.14
CA LEU A 137 -20.69 0.23 2.86
C LEU A 137 -22.20 0.24 2.59
N SER A 138 -22.62 -0.61 1.66
CA SER A 138 -24.01 -0.76 1.23
C SER A 138 -24.30 -2.21 0.85
N ILE A 139 -25.58 -2.56 0.75
CA ILE A 139 -26.05 -3.89 0.32
C ILE A 139 -25.54 -4.22 -1.10
N ASP A 140 -25.27 -3.21 -1.93
CA ASP A 140 -24.81 -3.40 -3.31
C ASP A 140 -23.29 -3.58 -3.43
N ASN A 141 -22.49 -3.00 -2.52
CA ASN A 141 -21.02 -2.97 -2.62
C ASN A 141 -20.26 -3.80 -1.57
N TYR A 142 -20.90 -4.29 -0.50
CA TYR A 142 -20.20 -4.93 0.62
C TYR A 142 -19.36 -6.16 0.21
N THR A 143 -19.80 -6.93 -0.79
CA THR A 143 -19.04 -8.06 -1.34
C THR A 143 -17.74 -7.59 -1.99
N GLY A 144 -17.79 -6.54 -2.80
CA GLY A 144 -16.60 -5.97 -3.43
C GLY A 144 -15.63 -5.35 -2.43
N ALA A 145 -16.16 -4.69 -1.40
CA ALA A 145 -15.37 -4.19 -0.27
C ALA A 145 -14.61 -5.31 0.45
N TYR A 146 -15.26 -6.45 0.71
CA TYR A 146 -14.63 -7.64 1.29
C TYR A 146 -13.52 -8.20 0.41
N GLU A 147 -13.81 -8.36 -0.90
CA GLU A 147 -12.83 -8.88 -1.86
C GLU A 147 -11.58 -7.99 -1.94
N ASN A 148 -11.75 -6.66 -1.89
CA ASN A 148 -10.64 -5.71 -1.80
C ASN A 148 -9.85 -5.83 -0.48
N ILE A 149 -10.53 -5.92 0.68
CA ILE A 149 -9.87 -6.11 1.99
C ILE A 149 -8.98 -7.36 1.97
N VAL A 150 -9.48 -8.47 1.41
CA VAL A 150 -8.75 -9.74 1.27
C VAL A 150 -7.62 -9.60 0.24
N PHE A 151 -7.87 -8.99 -0.92
CA PHE A 151 -6.88 -8.82 -1.99
C PHE A 151 -5.67 -8.00 -1.53
N PHE A 152 -5.90 -6.89 -0.82
CA PHE A 152 -4.82 -6.06 -0.27
C PHE A 152 -4.15 -6.68 0.97
N GLY A 153 -4.74 -7.71 1.58
CA GLY A 153 -4.25 -8.31 2.82
C GLY A 153 -4.26 -7.33 3.98
N LEU A 154 -5.40 -6.65 4.21
CA LEU A 154 -5.52 -5.62 5.23
C LEU A 154 -5.71 -6.19 6.64
N GLY A 155 -5.34 -5.39 7.64
CA GLY A 155 -5.42 -5.77 9.06
C GLY A 155 -6.84 -5.97 9.59
N LYS A 156 -6.93 -6.70 10.70
CA LYS A 156 -8.20 -7.07 11.38
C LYS A 156 -9.16 -5.90 11.65
N ASP A 157 -8.65 -4.68 11.85
CA ASP A 157 -9.47 -3.55 12.31
C ASP A 157 -10.43 -3.08 11.20
N VAL A 158 -9.99 -3.07 9.93
CA VAL A 158 -10.87 -2.77 8.78
C VAL A 158 -11.86 -3.91 8.50
N MET A 159 -11.42 -5.16 8.74
CA MET A 159 -12.26 -6.36 8.61
C MET A 159 -13.36 -6.41 9.69
N ASN A 160 -13.07 -5.97 10.91
CA ASN A 160 -14.07 -5.89 11.99
C ASN A 160 -15.18 -4.91 11.64
N ILE A 161 -14.85 -3.73 11.11
CA ILE A 161 -15.86 -2.73 10.68
C ILE A 161 -16.74 -3.30 9.56
N TRP A 162 -16.15 -4.01 8.59
CA TRP A 162 -16.91 -4.71 7.55
C TRP A 162 -17.80 -5.82 8.12
N MET A 163 -17.30 -6.61 9.08
CA MET A 163 -18.09 -7.63 9.78
C MET A 163 -19.26 -7.03 10.55
N ASP A 164 -19.05 -5.90 11.24
CA ASP A 164 -20.09 -5.21 11.98
C ASP A 164 -21.19 -4.71 11.04
N PHE A 165 -20.84 -4.18 9.86
CA PHE A 165 -21.80 -3.83 8.81
C PHE A 165 -22.56 -5.07 8.30
N TYR A 166 -21.86 -6.16 8.00
CA TYR A 166 -22.45 -7.39 7.49
C TYR A 166 -23.47 -7.99 8.49
N ASN A 167 -23.06 -8.16 9.74
CA ASN A 167 -23.90 -8.72 10.80
C ASN A 167 -25.12 -7.82 11.12
N THR A 168 -24.94 -6.49 11.07
CA THR A 168 -26.01 -5.53 11.40
C THR A 168 -27.00 -5.34 10.25
N THR A 169 -26.52 -5.22 9.02
CA THR A 169 -27.31 -4.82 7.85
C THR A 169 -27.65 -6.00 6.95
N VAL A 170 -26.65 -6.79 6.54
CA VAL A 170 -26.83 -7.83 5.51
C VAL A 170 -27.52 -9.06 6.11
N ASP A 171 -27.07 -9.56 7.25
CA ASP A 171 -27.68 -10.70 7.94
C ASP A 171 -29.10 -10.39 8.44
N SER A 172 -29.37 -9.14 8.84
CA SER A 172 -30.73 -8.74 9.23
C SER A 172 -31.68 -8.68 8.02
N VAL A 173 -31.22 -8.25 6.85
CA VAL A 173 -32.01 -8.33 5.61
C VAL A 173 -32.26 -9.79 5.22
N ASN A 174 -31.22 -10.62 5.19
CA ASN A 174 -31.33 -12.03 4.80
C ASN A 174 -32.18 -12.87 5.78
N SER A 175 -32.25 -12.49 7.06
CA SER A 175 -33.08 -13.17 8.07
C SER A 175 -34.57 -12.80 8.03
N ASN A 176 -34.95 -11.81 7.21
CA ASN A 176 -36.33 -11.32 7.07
C ASN A 176 -36.98 -11.71 5.72
N VAL A 177 -36.36 -12.64 4.97
CA VAL A 177 -36.81 -13.17 3.66
C VAL A 177 -37.16 -14.66 3.77
#